data_AF-Q0GZL4-F1
#
_entry.id   AF-Q0GZL4-F1
#
_cell.length_a   1.000
_cell.length_b   1.000
_cell.length_c   1.000
_cell.angle_alpha   90.00
_cell.angle_beta   90.00
_cell.angle_gamma   90.00
#
_symmetry.space_group_name_H-M   'P 1'
#
loop_
_entity.id
_entity.type
_entity.pdbx_description
1 polymer ?
#
loop_
_entity_poly.entity_id
_entity_poly.type
_entity_poly.pdbx_seq_one_letter_code
_entity_poly.pdbx_strand_id
1 'polypeptide(L)'
;YFKKLLSVPHDLKTKYLVPLKEHLANNNITPSNDLVGDFPDSRDYRGKYTLLPPKDQGHCGSCWAFATIANFEYLFAKIKGTMPTSFSEQQVVDCSTDNYGCDGGHPFYSFLYFINNGVCLGDEYPYKGHDDFFCLNYRCSFLGRMHFIGDVKPNELIMALNYVGPVTIAVAVSDEFALYSGGVFDGECGPELNHAVLLVGYGQVKKSL
;
A
#
# COMPACT_ATOMS: atom_id res chain seq x y z
N TYR A 1 10.33 8.56 -9.68
CA TYR A 1 9.50 9.52 -8.91
C TYR A 1 8.22 9.80 -9.68
N PHE A 2 7.07 9.89 -9.02
CA PHE A 2 5.82 10.28 -9.69
C PHE A 2 5.88 11.73 -10.15
N LYS A 3 5.42 12.04 -11.36
CA LYS A 3 5.37 13.41 -11.86
C LYS A 3 4.22 14.26 -11.29
N LYS A 4 3.23 13.66 -10.62
CA LYS A 4 2.14 14.25 -9.80
C LYS A 4 1.08 13.17 -9.54
N LEU A 5 0.55 13.06 -8.33
CA LEU A 5 -0.63 12.20 -8.07
C LEU A 5 -1.83 12.78 -8.84
N LEU A 6 -2.28 12.09 -9.87
CA LEU A 6 -3.49 12.48 -10.58
C LEU A 6 -4.68 12.46 -9.62
N SER A 7 -5.54 13.46 -9.74
CA SER A 7 -6.76 13.53 -8.94
C SER A 7 -7.69 12.37 -9.33
N VAL A 8 -8.04 11.53 -8.36
CA VAL A 8 -9.04 10.49 -8.57
C VAL A 8 -10.43 11.13 -8.77
N PRO A 9 -11.14 10.83 -9.88
CA PRO A 9 -12.50 11.31 -10.13
C PRO A 9 -13.50 11.04 -8.99
N HIS A 10 -14.43 11.96 -8.76
CA HIS A 10 -15.37 11.88 -7.63
C HIS A 10 -16.31 10.67 -7.71
N ASP A 11 -16.77 10.32 -8.91
CA ASP A 11 -17.61 9.16 -9.18
C ASP A 11 -16.89 7.84 -8.83
N LEU A 12 -15.59 7.73 -9.18
CA LEU A 12 -14.78 6.56 -8.80
C LEU A 12 -14.58 6.50 -7.28
N LYS A 13 -14.38 7.64 -6.63
CA LYS A 13 -14.29 7.69 -5.15
C LYS A 13 -15.58 7.17 -4.51
N THR A 14 -16.72 7.72 -4.91
CA THR A 14 -18.04 7.34 -4.36
C THR A 14 -18.37 5.87 -4.60
N LYS A 15 -17.91 5.28 -5.72
CA LYS A 15 -18.21 3.90 -6.06
C LYS A 15 -17.34 2.88 -5.33
N TYR A 16 -16.05 3.15 -5.15
CA TYR A 16 -15.07 2.14 -4.72
C TYR A 16 -14.45 2.39 -3.35
N LEU A 17 -14.48 3.63 -2.85
CA LEU A 17 -13.92 3.95 -1.53
C LEU A 17 -14.95 3.66 -0.43
N VAL A 18 -14.49 2.99 0.62
CA VAL A 18 -15.23 2.80 1.87
C VAL A 18 -14.45 3.51 2.98
N PRO A 19 -14.99 4.61 3.54
CA PRO A 19 -14.38 5.29 4.68
C PRO A 19 -14.15 4.33 5.85
N LEU A 20 -13.02 4.47 6.54
CA LEU A 20 -12.67 3.58 7.66
C LEU A 20 -13.78 3.48 8.70
N LYS A 21 -14.39 4.60 9.10
CA LYS A 21 -15.48 4.59 10.09
C LYS A 21 -16.70 3.80 9.62
N GLU A 22 -17.02 3.87 8.33
CA GLU A 22 -18.09 3.07 7.75
C GLU A 22 -17.73 1.58 7.75
N HIS A 23 -16.49 1.24 7.37
CA HIS A 23 -16.00 -0.13 7.46
C HIS A 23 -16.09 -0.70 8.88
N LEU A 24 -15.69 0.07 9.90
CA LEU A 24 -15.78 -0.35 11.30
C LEU A 24 -17.23 -0.54 11.74
N ALA A 25 -18.11 0.41 11.42
CA ALA A 25 -19.54 0.32 11.73
C ALA A 25 -20.19 -0.91 11.09
N ASN A 26 -19.90 -1.18 9.82
CA ASN A 26 -20.43 -2.35 9.10
C ASN A 26 -19.95 -3.69 9.69
N ASN A 27 -18.86 -3.69 10.46
CA ASN A 27 -18.34 -4.86 11.17
C ASN A 27 -18.66 -4.85 12.67
N ASN A 28 -19.60 -4.00 13.12
CA ASN A 28 -19.98 -3.84 14.53
C ASN A 28 -18.80 -3.50 15.46
N ILE A 29 -17.82 -2.77 14.94
CA ILE A 29 -16.69 -2.27 15.71
C ILE A 29 -16.97 -0.81 16.07
N THR A 30 -17.10 -0.53 17.36
CA THR A 30 -17.15 0.83 17.88
C THR A 30 -15.73 1.30 18.13
N PRO A 31 -15.15 2.18 17.30
CA PRO A 31 -13.82 2.70 17.56
C PRO A 31 -13.80 3.54 18.83
N SER A 32 -12.64 3.62 19.47
CA SER A 32 -12.42 4.60 20.53
C SER A 32 -12.74 6.02 20.01
N ASN A 33 -13.34 6.83 20.88
CA ASN A 33 -13.52 8.26 20.62
C ASN A 33 -12.17 9.01 20.65
N ASP A 34 -11.16 8.44 21.29
CA ASP A 34 -9.79 8.91 21.25
C ASP A 34 -9.05 8.24 20.10
N LEU A 35 -8.63 9.03 19.11
CA LEU A 35 -7.93 8.56 17.92
C LEU A 35 -6.53 8.00 18.24
N VAL A 36 -6.02 8.20 19.46
CA VAL A 36 -4.66 7.80 19.86
C VAL A 36 -4.63 7.13 21.25
N GLY A 37 -5.39 7.64 22.23
CA GLY A 37 -5.23 7.28 23.66
C GLY A 37 -5.62 5.87 24.09
N ASP A 38 -6.42 5.14 23.29
CA ASP A 38 -6.88 3.78 23.63
C ASP A 38 -6.06 2.67 22.95
N PHE A 39 -5.03 3.02 22.17
CA PHE A 39 -4.20 2.07 21.45
C PHE A 39 -2.87 1.80 22.17
N PRO A 40 -2.23 0.64 21.95
CA PRO A 40 -0.91 0.37 22.53
C PRO A 40 0.12 1.39 22.03
N ASP A 41 1.13 1.70 22.84
CA ASP A 41 2.21 2.65 22.51
C ASP A 41 2.99 2.30 21.24
N SER A 42 2.96 1.03 20.84
CA SER A 42 3.57 0.55 19.61
C SER A 42 2.80 -0.60 18.99
N ARG A 43 2.93 -0.71 17.67
CA ARG A 43 2.44 -1.83 16.88
C ARG A 43 3.36 -2.03 15.69
N ASP A 44 3.75 -3.29 15.44
CA ASP A 44 4.67 -3.63 14.35
C ASP A 44 4.20 -4.93 13.66
N TYR A 45 3.87 -4.81 12.37
CA TYR A 45 3.43 -5.92 11.52
C TYR A 45 4.57 -6.71 10.87
N ARG A 46 5.83 -6.44 11.22
CA ARG A 46 6.97 -7.26 10.76
C ARG A 46 7.14 -8.53 11.58
N GLY A 47 6.62 -8.57 12.81
CA GLY A 47 6.68 -9.75 13.68
C GLY A 47 5.67 -10.83 13.30
N LYS A 48 6.05 -12.12 13.42
CA LYS A 48 5.19 -13.31 13.21
C LYS A 48 4.73 -13.54 11.76
N TYR A 49 5.62 -13.40 10.78
CA TYR A 49 5.37 -13.78 9.38
C TYR A 49 4.09 -13.17 8.78
N THR A 50 3.69 -11.97 9.22
CA THR A 50 2.50 -11.28 8.72
C THR A 50 2.76 -10.50 7.45
N LEU A 51 4.01 -10.15 7.17
CA LEU A 51 4.46 -9.45 5.97
C LEU A 51 5.57 -10.24 5.27
N LEU A 52 5.61 -10.14 3.95
CA LEU A 52 6.76 -10.63 3.18
C LEU A 52 7.98 -9.72 3.38
N PRO A 53 9.19 -10.25 3.13
CA PRO A 53 10.41 -9.45 3.16
C PRO A 53 10.33 -8.22 2.23
N PRO A 54 11.07 -7.13 2.54
CA PRO A 54 11.20 -6.00 1.63
C PRO A 54 11.65 -6.45 0.23
N LYS A 55 11.06 -5.83 -0.80
CA LYS A 55 11.39 -6.06 -2.20
C LYS A 55 12.06 -4.80 -2.79
N ASP A 56 12.67 -4.95 -3.97
CA ASP A 56 13.39 -3.87 -4.66
C ASP A 56 12.72 -3.51 -5.99
N GLN A 57 12.38 -2.24 -6.16
CA GLN A 57 11.78 -1.70 -7.40
C GLN A 57 12.84 -1.31 -8.45
N GLY A 58 14.13 -1.32 -8.09
CA GLY A 58 15.23 -0.87 -8.94
C GLY A 58 15.03 0.56 -9.47
N HIS A 59 15.32 0.75 -10.75
CA HIS A 59 15.26 2.07 -11.40
C HIS A 59 13.88 2.42 -11.98
N CYS A 60 12.88 1.57 -11.78
CA CYS A 60 11.51 1.82 -12.24
C CYS A 60 10.73 2.64 -11.22
N GLY A 61 9.97 3.64 -11.66
CA GLY A 61 9.07 4.44 -10.82
C GLY A 61 7.81 3.69 -10.35
N SER A 62 7.95 2.44 -9.94
CA SER A 62 6.86 1.50 -9.65
C SER A 62 6.48 1.36 -8.17
N CYS A 63 6.98 2.22 -7.28
CA CYS A 63 6.67 2.18 -5.85
C CYS A 63 5.17 2.09 -5.51
N TRP A 64 4.30 2.63 -6.38
CA TRP A 64 2.84 2.51 -6.30
C TRP A 64 2.36 1.05 -6.40
N ALA A 65 2.94 0.26 -7.31
CA ALA A 65 2.64 -1.16 -7.44
C ALA A 65 3.13 -1.93 -6.21
N PHE A 66 4.38 -1.71 -5.77
CA PHE A 66 4.93 -2.36 -4.58
C PHE A 66 4.13 -2.08 -3.32
N ALA A 67 3.79 -0.80 -3.07
CA ALA A 67 3.05 -0.41 -1.87
C ALA A 67 1.63 -0.98 -1.84
N THR A 68 0.98 -1.17 -3.00
CA THR A 68 -0.36 -1.74 -3.10
C THR A 68 -0.35 -3.26 -3.06
N ILE A 69 0.62 -3.90 -3.69
CA ILE A 69 0.84 -5.36 -3.59
C ILE A 69 1.14 -5.75 -2.16
N ALA A 70 2.07 -5.08 -1.46
CA ALA A 70 2.40 -5.43 -0.08
C ALA A 70 1.18 -5.26 0.87
N ASN A 71 0.32 -4.27 0.62
CA ASN A 71 -0.94 -4.11 1.34
C ASN A 71 -1.91 -5.27 1.05
N PHE A 72 -2.07 -5.61 -0.24
CA PHE A 72 -2.93 -6.69 -0.69
C PHE A 72 -2.47 -8.06 -0.17
N GLU A 73 -1.17 -8.35 -0.20
CA GLU A 73 -0.54 -9.56 0.33
C GLU A 73 -0.90 -9.78 1.81
N TYR A 74 -0.77 -8.73 2.64
CA TYR A 74 -1.15 -8.77 4.05
C TYR A 74 -2.64 -9.05 4.21
N LEU A 75 -3.50 -8.28 3.54
CA LEU A 75 -4.96 -8.40 3.70
C LEU A 75 -5.45 -9.76 3.20
N PHE A 76 -4.90 -10.25 2.09
CA PHE A 76 -5.19 -11.56 1.54
C PHE A 76 -4.86 -12.65 2.55
N ALA A 77 -3.64 -12.66 3.11
CA ALA A 77 -3.22 -13.61 4.13
C ALA A 77 -4.10 -13.55 5.39
N LYS A 78 -4.38 -12.33 5.88
CA LYS A 78 -5.26 -12.10 7.04
C LYS A 78 -6.66 -12.67 6.82
N ILE A 79 -7.27 -12.40 5.67
CA ILE A 79 -8.65 -12.81 5.35
C ILE A 79 -8.72 -14.32 5.10
N LYS A 80 -7.72 -14.89 4.43
CA LYS A 80 -7.68 -16.33 4.13
C LYS A 80 -7.22 -17.17 5.32
N GLY A 81 -6.63 -16.57 6.35
CA GLY A 81 -6.03 -17.29 7.47
C GLY A 81 -4.81 -18.11 7.04
N THR A 82 -4.03 -17.59 6.07
CA THR A 82 -2.86 -18.28 5.51
C THR A 82 -1.58 -17.48 5.76
N MET A 83 -0.44 -18.10 5.46
CA MET A 83 0.83 -17.38 5.37
C MET A 83 0.80 -16.38 4.19
N PRO A 84 1.55 -15.26 4.27
CA PRO A 84 1.71 -14.34 3.15
C PRO A 84 2.20 -15.04 1.90
N THR A 85 1.54 -14.75 0.79
CA THR A 85 1.89 -15.25 -0.55
C THR A 85 2.23 -14.06 -1.41
N SER A 86 3.28 -14.15 -2.22
CA SER A 86 3.70 -13.03 -3.07
C SER A 86 2.73 -12.87 -4.24
N PHE A 87 2.32 -11.63 -4.50
CA PHE A 87 1.61 -11.26 -5.72
C PHE A 87 2.53 -10.47 -6.66
N SER A 88 2.15 -10.35 -7.93
CA SER A 88 3.00 -9.76 -8.97
C SER A 88 2.88 -8.24 -9.02
N GLU A 89 3.96 -7.53 -8.67
CA GLU A 89 4.10 -6.11 -8.99
C GLU A 89 4.19 -5.87 -10.51
N GLN A 90 4.82 -6.78 -11.25
CA GLN A 90 5.05 -6.60 -12.69
C GLN A 90 3.76 -6.55 -13.48
N GLN A 91 2.82 -7.44 -13.17
CA GLN A 91 1.51 -7.40 -13.82
C GLN A 91 0.84 -6.06 -13.57
N VAL A 92 0.97 -5.49 -12.37
CA VAL A 92 0.36 -4.20 -12.06
C VAL A 92 1.01 -3.09 -12.88
N VAL A 93 2.35 -3.11 -12.99
CA VAL A 93 3.12 -2.20 -13.84
C VAL A 93 2.68 -2.29 -15.31
N ASP A 94 2.54 -3.50 -15.85
CA ASP A 94 2.25 -3.72 -17.28
C ASP A 94 0.75 -3.56 -17.63
N CYS A 95 -0.16 -3.83 -16.68
CA CYS A 95 -1.58 -4.00 -16.97
C CYS A 95 -2.51 -2.94 -16.37
N SER A 96 -2.07 -2.20 -15.35
CA SER A 96 -2.90 -1.14 -14.76
C SER A 96 -2.80 0.12 -15.62
N THR A 97 -3.56 0.16 -16.72
CA THR A 97 -3.46 1.21 -17.76
C THR A 97 -3.93 2.60 -17.34
N ASP A 98 -4.60 2.72 -16.19
CA ASP A 98 -4.88 4.03 -15.55
C ASP A 98 -3.64 4.59 -14.83
N ASN A 99 -2.57 3.79 -14.73
CA ASN A 99 -1.23 4.19 -14.32
C ASN A 99 -0.28 4.21 -15.54
N TYR A 100 0.96 4.61 -15.30
CA TYR A 100 1.96 4.90 -16.33
C TYR A 100 3.23 4.04 -16.14
N GLY A 101 3.08 2.76 -15.79
CA GLY A 101 4.20 1.83 -15.68
C GLY A 101 5.35 2.37 -14.80
N CYS A 102 6.55 2.49 -15.37
CA CYS A 102 7.71 3.03 -14.68
C CYS A 102 7.79 4.56 -14.62
N ASP A 103 6.97 5.28 -15.39
CA ASP A 103 6.87 6.74 -15.31
C ASP A 103 5.99 7.21 -14.15
N GLY A 104 5.19 6.30 -13.58
CA GLY A 104 4.45 6.58 -12.37
C GLY A 104 3.08 5.94 -12.26
N GLY A 105 2.38 6.24 -11.16
CA GLY A 105 1.08 5.68 -10.84
C GLY A 105 0.57 6.14 -9.48
N HIS A 106 -0.71 5.89 -9.26
CA HIS A 106 -1.44 6.22 -8.04
C HIS A 106 -2.00 4.92 -7.43
N PRO A 107 -1.74 4.63 -6.14
CA PRO A 107 -2.20 3.41 -5.46
C PRO A 107 -3.69 3.06 -5.66
N PHE A 108 -4.57 4.07 -5.64
CA PHE A 108 -5.99 3.92 -5.97
C PHE A 108 -6.25 3.12 -7.26
N TYR A 109 -5.56 3.45 -8.36
CA TYR A 109 -5.78 2.78 -9.65
C TYR A 109 -5.25 1.34 -9.67
N SER A 110 -4.24 1.03 -8.86
CA SER A 110 -3.81 -0.37 -8.65
C SER A 110 -4.89 -1.17 -7.92
N PHE A 111 -5.44 -0.63 -6.83
CA PHE A 111 -6.51 -1.31 -6.10
C PHE A 111 -7.77 -1.45 -6.97
N LEU A 112 -8.10 -0.43 -7.77
CA LEU A 112 -9.19 -0.53 -8.75
C LEU A 112 -8.90 -1.63 -9.79
N TYR A 113 -7.66 -1.76 -10.25
CA TYR A 113 -7.24 -2.85 -11.11
C TYR A 113 -7.42 -4.23 -10.42
N PHE A 114 -7.09 -4.37 -9.14
CA PHE A 114 -7.28 -5.63 -8.38
C PHE A 114 -8.76 -6.00 -8.26
N ILE A 115 -9.65 -5.02 -8.13
CA ILE A 115 -11.11 -5.25 -8.10
C ILE A 115 -11.59 -5.79 -9.45
N ASN A 116 -11.19 -5.14 -10.55
CA ASN A 116 -11.73 -5.43 -11.88
C ASN A 116 -11.12 -6.69 -12.51
N ASN A 117 -9.81 -6.87 -12.36
CA ASN A 117 -9.05 -7.89 -13.07
C ASN A 117 -8.51 -8.98 -12.14
N GLY A 118 -8.15 -8.59 -10.91
CA GLY A 118 -7.34 -9.41 -10.01
C GLY A 118 -5.86 -9.41 -10.37
N VAL A 119 -5.06 -10.00 -9.50
CA VAL A 119 -3.60 -10.02 -9.59
C VAL A 119 -3.05 -11.44 -9.43
N CYS A 120 -2.10 -11.78 -10.27
CA CYS A 120 -1.38 -13.03 -10.36
C CYS A 120 -0.43 -13.20 -9.18
N LEU A 121 -0.06 -14.45 -8.92
CA LEU A 121 1.04 -14.75 -8.03
C LEU A 121 2.35 -14.18 -8.59
N GLY A 122 3.27 -13.80 -7.70
CA GLY A 122 4.52 -13.15 -8.09
C GLY A 122 5.46 -14.05 -8.89
N ASP A 123 5.40 -15.36 -8.70
CA ASP A 123 6.18 -16.36 -9.44
C ASP A 123 5.61 -16.63 -10.85
N GLU A 124 4.30 -16.48 -11.05
CA GLU A 124 3.65 -16.58 -12.36
C GLU A 124 3.94 -15.37 -13.26
N TYR A 125 4.21 -14.21 -12.67
CA TYR A 125 4.56 -12.99 -13.39
C TYR A 125 5.68 -12.21 -12.66
N PRO A 126 6.95 -12.64 -12.82
CA PRO A 126 8.08 -12.07 -12.09
C PRO A 126 8.39 -10.61 -12.45
N TYR A 127 8.93 -9.88 -11.47
CA TYR A 127 9.37 -8.49 -11.61
C TYR A 127 10.61 -8.33 -12.49
N LYS A 128 10.58 -7.32 -13.37
CA LYS A 128 11.62 -7.02 -14.37
C LYS A 128 12.22 -5.63 -14.24
N GLY A 129 11.58 -4.71 -13.51
CA GLY A 129 12.10 -3.35 -13.34
C GLY A 129 11.97 -2.44 -14.57
N HIS A 130 11.08 -2.79 -15.50
CA HIS A 130 10.64 -1.95 -16.62
C HIS A 130 9.20 -2.31 -16.96
N ASP A 131 8.43 -1.42 -17.57
CA ASP A 131 7.12 -1.74 -18.13
C ASP A 131 7.25 -2.40 -19.51
N ASP A 132 6.43 -3.41 -19.75
CA ASP A 132 6.29 -4.05 -21.05
C ASP A 132 5.07 -3.50 -21.79
N PHE A 133 5.16 -3.45 -23.13
CA PHE A 133 4.03 -3.02 -23.97
C PHE A 133 2.80 -3.94 -23.86
N PHE A 134 3.02 -5.23 -23.54
CA PHE A 134 1.96 -6.24 -23.51
C PHE A 134 1.66 -6.69 -22.09
N CYS A 135 0.42 -6.48 -21.66
CA CYS A 135 -0.12 -7.11 -20.47
C CYS A 135 -0.35 -8.62 -20.71
N LEU A 136 0.26 -9.48 -19.89
CA LEU A 136 0.18 -10.94 -20.01
C LEU A 136 -0.60 -11.63 -18.89
N ASN A 137 -1.53 -10.93 -18.23
CA ASN A 137 -2.29 -11.47 -17.09
C ASN A 137 -3.16 -12.71 -17.41
N TYR A 138 -3.50 -12.94 -18.69
CA TYR A 138 -4.24 -14.12 -19.13
C TYR A 138 -3.48 -15.45 -18.93
N ARG A 139 -2.19 -15.40 -18.63
CA ARG A 139 -1.34 -16.58 -18.42
C ARG A 139 -1.38 -17.12 -17.00
N CYS A 140 -1.95 -16.38 -16.06
CA CYS A 140 -1.92 -16.73 -14.65
C CYS A 140 -2.99 -17.78 -14.31
N SER A 141 -2.60 -18.79 -13.52
CA SER A 141 -3.53 -19.84 -13.10
C SER A 141 -4.43 -19.39 -11.95
N PHE A 142 -3.98 -18.40 -11.17
CA PHE A 142 -4.73 -17.82 -10.06
C PHE A 142 -4.75 -16.29 -10.14
N LEU A 143 -5.89 -15.70 -9.74
CA LEU A 143 -6.06 -14.26 -9.63
C LEU A 143 -6.64 -13.90 -8.25
N GLY A 144 -5.82 -13.26 -7.42
CA GLY A 144 -6.24 -12.64 -6.18
C GLY A 144 -7.10 -11.41 -6.47
N ARG A 145 -8.24 -11.28 -5.79
CA ARG A 145 -9.18 -10.16 -5.98
C ARG A 145 -9.57 -9.54 -4.65
N MET A 146 -9.95 -8.26 -4.71
CA MET A 146 -10.58 -7.52 -3.62
C MET A 146 -11.91 -6.90 -4.11
N HIS A 147 -12.71 -6.36 -3.18
CA HIS A 147 -14.05 -5.87 -3.49
C HIS A 147 -14.23 -4.36 -3.34
N PHE A 148 -13.51 -3.74 -2.40
CA PHE A 148 -13.59 -2.32 -2.12
C PHE A 148 -12.24 -1.80 -1.62
N ILE A 149 -12.05 -0.49 -1.70
CA ILE A 149 -10.82 0.18 -1.31
C ILE A 149 -11.09 0.92 0.01
N GLY A 150 -10.30 0.67 1.05
CA GLY A 150 -10.41 1.43 2.30
C GLY A 150 -9.91 2.86 2.12
N ASP A 151 -10.68 3.85 2.58
CA ASP A 151 -10.27 5.25 2.64
C ASP A 151 -9.95 5.64 4.08
N VAL A 152 -8.70 6.01 4.33
CA VAL A 152 -8.16 6.32 5.65
C VAL A 152 -7.61 7.74 5.61
N LYS A 153 -8.12 8.61 6.50
CA LYS A 153 -7.62 9.97 6.62
C LYS A 153 -6.29 10.01 7.37
N PRO A 154 -5.45 11.06 7.18
CA PRO A 154 -4.17 11.18 7.89
C PRO A 154 -4.27 11.04 9.42
N ASN A 155 -5.33 11.59 10.03
CA ASN A 155 -5.57 11.51 11.47
C ASN A 155 -6.17 10.16 11.93
N GLU A 156 -6.39 9.21 11.03
CA GLU A 156 -6.98 7.90 11.29
C GLU A 156 -5.98 6.76 11.13
N LEU A 157 -4.71 7.05 10.78
CA LEU A 157 -3.70 6.03 10.47
C LEU A 157 -3.42 5.07 11.65
N ILE A 158 -3.32 5.57 12.88
CA ILE A 158 -3.13 4.74 14.08
C ILE A 158 -4.34 3.82 14.30
N MET A 159 -5.55 4.35 14.12
CA MET A 159 -6.79 3.59 14.22
C MET A 159 -6.86 2.50 13.13
N ALA A 160 -6.50 2.82 11.89
CA ALA A 160 -6.45 1.88 10.77
C ALA A 160 -5.45 0.75 11.03
N LEU A 161 -4.25 1.09 11.50
CA LEU A 161 -3.23 0.10 11.88
C LEU A 161 -3.74 -0.83 12.98
N ASN A 162 -4.60 -0.35 13.88
CA ASN A 162 -5.07 -1.18 14.99
C ASN A 162 -6.22 -2.12 14.63
N TYR A 163 -7.22 -1.61 13.90
CA TYR A 163 -8.42 -2.39 13.56
C TYR A 163 -8.29 -3.17 12.25
N VAL A 164 -7.54 -2.64 11.29
CA VAL A 164 -7.47 -3.19 9.93
C VAL A 164 -6.11 -3.83 9.68
N GLY A 165 -5.03 -3.04 9.68
CA GLY A 165 -3.72 -3.52 9.25
C GLY A 165 -2.83 -2.45 8.66
N PRO A 166 -1.68 -2.83 8.08
CA PRO A 166 -0.83 -1.96 7.29
C PRO A 166 -1.61 -1.16 6.24
N VAL A 167 -1.15 0.07 5.95
CA VAL A 167 -1.85 1.03 5.09
C VAL A 167 -0.90 1.53 4.02
N THR A 168 -1.30 1.49 2.75
CA THR A 168 -0.55 2.15 1.68
C THR A 168 -0.66 3.67 1.85
N ILE A 169 0.48 4.35 1.96
CA ILE A 169 0.56 5.81 2.12
C ILE A 169 1.48 6.40 1.06
N ALA A 170 1.31 7.70 0.79
CA ALA A 170 2.26 8.49 0.03
C ALA A 170 3.11 9.35 0.96
N VAL A 171 4.39 9.48 0.65
CA VAL A 171 5.36 10.31 1.37
C VAL A 171 6.10 11.22 0.38
N ALA A 172 6.59 12.35 0.88
CA ALA A 172 7.41 13.30 0.13
C ALA A 172 8.87 13.05 0.48
N VAL A 173 9.56 12.24 -0.34
CA VAL A 173 10.98 11.92 -0.11
C VAL A 173 11.88 12.99 -0.72
N SER A 174 12.98 13.29 -0.04
CA SER A 174 14.07 14.16 -0.47
C SER A 174 15.35 13.35 -0.74
N ASP A 175 16.42 14.01 -1.17
CA ASP A 175 17.74 13.37 -1.31
C ASP A 175 18.29 12.90 0.05
N GLU A 176 17.96 13.59 1.14
CA GLU A 176 18.34 13.17 2.50
C GLU A 176 17.68 11.84 2.89
N PHE A 177 16.45 11.59 2.43
CA PHE A 177 15.77 10.33 2.64
C PHE A 177 16.49 9.16 1.95
N ALA A 178 17.13 9.40 0.80
CA ALA A 178 17.93 8.37 0.10
C ALA A 178 19.22 8.02 0.85
N LEU A 179 19.73 8.93 1.69
CA LEU A 179 20.93 8.74 2.51
C LEU A 179 20.63 8.23 3.93
N TYR A 180 19.34 8.10 4.29
CA TYR A 180 18.91 7.63 5.59
C TYR A 180 19.44 6.21 5.88
N SER A 181 20.04 6.03 7.06
CA SER A 181 20.66 4.76 7.47
C SER A 181 20.22 4.25 8.84
N GLY A 182 19.43 5.02 9.60
CA GLY A 182 18.87 4.58 10.88
C GLY A 182 18.34 5.71 11.76
N GLY A 183 17.61 5.34 12.82
CA GLY A 183 17.02 6.27 13.78
C GLY A 183 15.56 6.63 13.49
N VAL A 184 15.17 7.84 13.87
CA VAL A 184 13.91 8.47 13.41
C VAL A 184 14.33 9.54 12.43
N PHE A 185 13.86 9.45 11.19
CA PHE A 185 14.18 10.43 10.16
C PHE A 185 13.72 11.84 10.58
N ASP A 186 14.66 12.78 10.62
CA ASP A 186 14.46 14.19 10.99
C ASP A 186 14.96 15.17 9.91
N GLY A 187 15.30 14.65 8.73
CA GLY A 187 15.71 15.43 7.58
C GLY A 187 14.56 16.14 6.86
N GLU A 188 14.89 16.84 5.78
CA GLU A 188 13.91 17.61 5.02
C GLU A 188 12.95 16.71 4.24
N CYS A 189 11.66 17.08 4.23
CA CYS A 189 10.68 16.48 3.33
C CYS A 189 10.78 17.07 1.93
N GLY A 190 10.47 16.27 0.92
CA GLY A 190 10.28 16.79 -0.44
C GLY A 190 9.13 17.81 -0.52
N PRO A 191 9.09 18.66 -1.57
CA PRO A 191 8.06 19.70 -1.71
C PRO A 191 6.67 19.14 -2.02
N GLU A 192 6.59 17.91 -2.52
CA GLU A 192 5.34 17.22 -2.87
C GLU A 192 5.45 15.71 -2.65
N LEU A 193 4.31 15.05 -2.48
CA LEU A 193 4.22 13.60 -2.39
C LEU A 193 4.69 12.96 -3.70
N ASN A 194 5.72 12.12 -3.64
CA ASN A 194 6.43 11.62 -4.81
C ASN A 194 6.78 10.12 -4.73
N HIS A 195 6.46 9.46 -3.60
CA HIS A 195 6.77 8.06 -3.37
C HIS A 195 5.66 7.37 -2.56
N ALA A 196 5.32 6.13 -2.91
CA ALA A 196 4.31 5.32 -2.21
C ALA A 196 5.00 4.21 -1.41
N VAL A 197 4.58 4.01 -0.16
CA VAL A 197 5.13 3.03 0.77
C VAL A 197 4.03 2.32 1.54
N LEU A 198 4.37 1.22 2.20
CA LEU A 198 3.47 0.56 3.15
C LEU A 198 3.80 1.05 4.57
N LEU A 199 2.85 1.67 5.24
CA LEU A 199 2.92 1.95 6.68
C LEU A 199 2.64 0.65 7.44
N VAL A 200 3.66 0.10 8.09
CA VAL A 200 3.62 -1.23 8.74
C VAL A 200 3.50 -1.18 10.26
N GLY A 201 3.39 0.01 10.84
CA GLY A 201 3.40 0.14 12.29
C GLY A 201 3.66 1.55 12.78
N TYR A 202 3.74 1.68 14.09
CA TYR A 202 4.10 2.91 14.80
C TYR A 202 4.72 2.55 16.15
N GLY A 203 5.40 3.51 16.75
CA GLY A 203 6.00 3.36 18.06
C GLY A 203 6.59 4.66 18.56
N GLN A 204 7.17 4.62 19.75
CA GLN A 204 7.83 5.75 20.37
C GLN A 204 9.27 5.38 20.69
N VAL A 205 10.19 6.33 20.48
CA VAL A 205 11.55 6.26 21.01
C VAL A 205 11.68 7.29 22.12
N LYS A 206 12.36 6.93 23.22
CA LYS A 206 12.69 7.91 24.24
C LYS A 206 13.63 8.92 23.59
N LYS A 207 13.25 10.20 23.61
CA LYS A 207 14.15 11.29 23.21
C LYS A 207 15.31 11.30 24.20
N SER A 208 16.50 10.90 23.76
CA SER A 208 17.72 11.09 24.54
C SER A 208 17.94 12.60 24.69
N LEU A 209 18.06 13.06 25.95
CA LEU A 209 18.41 14.44 26.30
C LEU A 209 19.82 14.80 25.82
#